data_AF-A0A3Q7ECM1-F1
#
_entry.id   AF-A0A3Q7ECM1-F1
#
_cell.length_a   1.000
_cell.length_b   1.000
_cell.length_c   1.000
_cell.angle_alpha   90.00
_cell.angle_beta   90.00
_cell.angle_gamma   90.00
#
_symmetry.space_group_name_H-M   'P 1'
#
loop_
_entity.id
_entity.type
_entity.pdbx_description
1 polymer ?
#
loop_
_entity_poly.entity_id
_entity_poly.type
_entity_poly.pdbx_seq_one_letter_code
_entity_poly.pdbx_strand_id
1 'polypeptide(L)'
;MFPLFNDKNLTGIKIKHRYRDRKKRDFRCLWITRINAVIRERGVSYIYSRLINDLYKRQFLLYSKRLAQIAISNRNCLYMISNEII
;
A
#
# COMPACT_ATOMS: atom_id res chain seq x y z
N MET A 1 -34.12 -32.32 -20.57
CA MET A 1 -34.41 -31.14 -19.73
C MET A 1 -33.28 -31.04 -18.69
N PHE A 2 -32.27 -30.20 -18.95
CA PHE A 2 -31.07 -30.08 -18.11
C PHE A 2 -31.27 -29.02 -17.01
N PRO A 3 -30.79 -29.22 -15.78
CA PRO A 3 -31.03 -28.29 -14.67
C PRO A 3 -30.04 -27.10 -14.71
N LEU A 4 -30.52 -25.92 -15.11
CA LEU A 4 -29.77 -24.64 -15.11
C LEU A 4 -29.84 -23.89 -13.76
N PHE A 5 -29.87 -24.59 -12.62
CA PHE A 5 -30.27 -23.97 -11.34
C PHE A 5 -29.18 -23.82 -10.26
N ASN A 6 -27.89 -24.10 -10.51
CA ASN A 6 -26.86 -24.04 -9.45
C ASN A 6 -25.67 -23.07 -9.67
N ASP A 7 -25.53 -22.41 -10.83
CA ASP A 7 -24.31 -21.64 -11.13
C ASP A 7 -24.28 -20.20 -10.58
N LYS A 8 -25.44 -19.59 -10.30
CA LYS A 8 -25.51 -18.18 -9.87
C LYS A 8 -24.94 -17.93 -8.46
N ASN A 9 -25.03 -18.93 -7.57
CA ASN A 9 -24.50 -18.83 -6.20
C ASN A 9 -22.96 -19.01 -6.18
N LEU A 10 -22.45 -19.98 -6.92
CA LEU A 10 -21.01 -20.23 -7.08
C LEU A 10 -20.29 -19.05 -7.75
N THR A 11 -20.92 -18.44 -8.76
CA THR A 11 -20.38 -17.21 -9.40
C THR A 11 -20.41 -16.02 -8.45
N GLY A 12 -21.47 -15.83 -7.66
CA GLY A 12 -21.54 -14.79 -6.63
C GLY A 12 -20.44 -14.90 -5.56
N ILE A 13 -20.14 -16.11 -5.08
CA ILE A 13 -19.04 -16.35 -4.12
C ILE A 13 -17.69 -16.04 -4.77
N LYS A 14 -17.43 -16.52 -5.99
CA LYS A 14 -16.18 -16.25 -6.74
C LYS A 14 -15.95 -14.74 -6.97
N ILE A 15 -17.01 -13.99 -7.32
CA ILE A 15 -16.94 -12.53 -7.51
C ILE A 15 -16.62 -11.82 -6.18
N LYS A 16 -17.24 -12.22 -5.06
CA LYS A 16 -16.96 -11.67 -3.73
C LYS A 16 -15.49 -11.84 -3.33
N HIS A 17 -14.91 -13.02 -3.54
CA HIS A 17 -13.49 -13.27 -3.28
C HIS A 17 -12.59 -12.37 -4.13
N ARG A 18 -12.83 -12.34 -5.45
CA ARG A 18 -12.08 -11.47 -6.38
C ARG A 18 -12.15 -9.99 -5.98
N TYR A 19 -13.30 -9.49 -5.54
CA TYR A 19 -13.46 -8.11 -5.12
C TYR A 19 -12.67 -7.80 -3.84
N ARG A 20 -12.64 -8.74 -2.87
CA ARG A 20 -11.81 -8.59 -1.67
C ARG A 20 -10.32 -8.50 -1.99
N ASP A 21 -9.85 -9.30 -2.94
CA ASP A 21 -8.43 -9.28 -3.35
C ASP A 21 -8.08 -8.01 -4.14
N ARG A 22 -8.97 -7.55 -5.02
CA ARG A 22 -8.84 -6.24 -5.70
C ARG A 22 -8.77 -5.10 -4.69
N LYS A 23 -9.69 -5.07 -3.72
CA LYS A 23 -9.72 -4.04 -2.68
C LYS A 23 -8.39 -3.94 -1.91
N LYS A 24 -7.75 -5.07 -1.61
CA LYS A 24 -6.41 -5.09 -0.98
C LYS A 24 -5.34 -4.46 -1.88
N ARG A 25 -5.35 -4.77 -3.18
CA ARG A 25 -4.44 -4.20 -4.17
C ARG A 25 -4.67 -2.69 -4.34
N ASP A 26 -5.93 -2.27 -4.45
CA ASP A 26 -6.31 -0.87 -4.64
C ASP A 26 -5.86 0.00 -3.46
N PHE A 27 -6.05 -0.47 -2.22
CA PHE A 27 -5.52 0.24 -1.04
C PHE A 27 -4.00 0.33 -1.03
N ARG A 28 -3.30 -0.74 -1.44
CA ARG A 28 -1.84 -0.73 -1.50
C ARG A 28 -1.35 0.26 -2.55
N CYS A 29 -1.99 0.30 -3.72
CA CYS A 29 -1.73 1.32 -4.75
C CYS A 29 -1.96 2.74 -4.21
N LEU A 30 -3.09 2.97 -3.54
CA LEU A 30 -3.42 4.27 -2.94
C LEU A 30 -2.35 4.72 -1.92
N TRP A 31 -1.90 3.81 -1.05
CA TRP A 31 -0.86 4.10 -0.05
C TRP A 31 0.48 4.44 -0.70
N ILE A 32 0.89 3.69 -1.73
CA ILE A 32 2.11 3.99 -2.49
C ILE A 32 2.01 5.36 -3.14
N THR A 33 0.88 5.68 -3.80
CA THR A 33 0.68 6.99 -4.44
C THR A 33 0.75 8.13 -3.42
N ARG A 34 0.14 7.96 -2.24
CA ARG A 34 0.18 8.96 -1.15
C ARG A 34 1.59 9.19 -0.63
N ILE A 35 2.35 8.12 -0.38
CA ILE A 35 3.74 8.21 0.08
C ILE A 35 4.60 8.88 -1.01
N ASN A 36 4.44 8.48 -2.28
CA ASN A 36 5.16 9.06 -3.41
C ASN A 36 4.90 10.57 -3.55
N ALA A 37 3.67 11.03 -3.32
CA ALA A 37 3.34 12.46 -3.36
C ALA A 37 4.12 13.25 -2.29
N VAL A 38 4.12 12.77 -1.04
CA VAL A 38 4.84 13.41 0.07
C VAL A 38 6.36 13.40 -0.13
N ILE A 39 6.90 12.31 -0.69
CA ILE A 39 8.33 12.20 -1.01
C ILE A 39 8.70 13.19 -2.13
N ARG A 40 7.87 13.32 -3.18
CA ARG A 40 8.10 14.25 -4.29
C ARG A 40 8.10 15.71 -3.84
N GLU A 41 7.26 16.08 -2.88
CA GLU A 41 7.24 17.44 -2.30
C GLU A 41 8.57 17.81 -1.60
N ARG A 42 9.36 16.82 -1.17
CA ARG A 42 10.61 17.02 -0.42
C ARG A 42 11.89 16.97 -1.25
N GLY A 43 11.76 16.84 -2.57
CA GLY A 43 12.88 16.87 -3.52
C GLY A 43 13.32 15.51 -4.04
N VAL A 44 14.10 15.55 -5.13
CA VAL A 44 14.46 14.41 -6.00
C VAL A 44 15.40 13.39 -5.36
N SER A 45 16.16 13.76 -4.32
CA SER A 45 17.15 12.87 -3.68
C SER A 45 16.50 11.74 -2.88
N TYR A 46 15.21 11.86 -2.58
CA TYR A 46 14.43 10.85 -1.88
C TYR A 46 13.52 10.11 -2.87
N ILE A 47 13.83 8.85 -3.12
CA ILE A 47 13.00 7.95 -3.95
C ILE A 47 12.39 6.91 -3.01
N TYR A 48 11.09 6.65 -3.18
CA TYR A 48 10.34 5.65 -2.39
C TYR A 48 11.01 4.29 -2.32
N SER A 49 11.58 3.81 -3.44
CA SER A 49 12.28 2.52 -3.49
C SER A 49 13.49 2.47 -2.56
N ARG A 50 14.28 3.56 -2.48
CA ARG A 50 15.43 3.68 -1.58
C ARG A 50 14.99 3.66 -0.12
N LEU A 51 13.98 4.46 0.23
CA LEU A 51 13.41 4.50 1.58
C LEU A 51 12.89 3.12 2.03
N ILE A 52 12.14 2.42 1.16
CA ILE A 52 11.65 1.07 1.47
C ILE A 52 12.79 0.05 1.59
N ASN A 53 13.81 0.14 0.73
CA ASN A 53 14.99 -0.72 0.80
C ASN A 53 15.74 -0.54 2.14
N ASP A 54 15.94 0.71 2.56
CA ASP A 54 16.65 1.01 3.80
C ASP A 54 15.83 0.64 5.04
N LEU A 55 14.50 0.80 5.00
CA LEU A 55 13.59 0.28 6.02
C LEU A 55 13.63 -1.26 6.13
N TYR A 56 13.71 -1.94 4.99
CA TYR A 56 13.81 -3.40 4.95
C TYR A 56 15.15 -3.90 5.51
N LYS A 57 16.25 -3.24 5.16
CA LYS A 57 17.59 -3.53 5.71
C LYS A 57 17.64 -3.39 7.23
N ARG A 58 16.94 -2.40 7.79
CA ARG A 58 16.83 -2.18 9.24
C ARG A 58 15.75 -3.02 9.93
N GLN A 59 15.17 -4.00 9.23
CA GLN A 59 14.11 -4.89 9.73
C GLN A 59 12.87 -4.14 10.28
N PHE A 60 12.68 -2.87 9.90
CA PHE A 60 11.49 -2.12 10.24
C PHE A 60 10.34 -2.66 9.40
N LEU A 61 9.61 -3.63 9.93
CA LEU A 61 8.36 -4.18 9.39
C LEU A 61 7.21 -3.17 9.50
N LEU A 62 7.40 -1.96 8.96
CA LEU A 62 6.32 -1.01 8.83
C LEU A 62 5.42 -1.45 7.68
N TYR A 63 4.25 -1.95 8.05
CA TYR A 63 3.16 -2.15 7.11
C TYR A 63 2.88 -0.84 6.35
N SER A 64 2.77 -0.94 5.02
CA SER A 64 2.54 0.20 4.12
C SER A 64 1.36 1.09 4.53
N LYS A 65 0.38 0.55 5.28
CA LYS A 65 -0.73 1.30 5.89
C LYS A 65 -0.26 2.35 6.90
N ARG A 66 0.60 1.95 7.85
CA ARG A 66 1.08 2.84 8.92
C ARG A 66 1.98 3.91 8.34
N LEU A 67 2.88 3.53 7.43
CA LEU A 67 3.72 4.48 6.69
C LEU A 67 2.89 5.53 5.95
N ALA A 68 1.83 5.11 5.25
CA ALA A 68 0.94 6.05 4.56
C ALA A 68 0.18 6.97 5.54
N GLN A 69 -0.27 6.45 6.69
CA GLN A 69 -0.91 7.28 7.72
C GLN A 69 0.06 8.30 8.32
N ILE A 70 1.29 7.88 8.62
CA ILE A 70 2.34 8.76 9.15
C ILE A 70 2.70 9.84 8.14
N ALA A 71 2.86 9.48 6.86
CA ALA A 71 3.16 10.40 5.78
C ALA A 71 2.09 11.50 5.62
N ILE A 72 0.81 11.16 5.79
CA ILE A 72 -0.30 12.11 5.71
C ILE A 72 -0.41 12.93 6.99
N SER A 73 -0.29 12.29 8.15
CA SER A 73 -0.49 12.94 9.46
C SER A 73 0.61 13.93 9.78
N ASN A 74 1.84 13.67 9.34
CA ASN A 74 2.97 14.54 9.58
C ASN A 74 3.88 14.50 8.36
N ARG A 75 3.76 15.51 7.49
CA ARG A 75 4.63 15.66 6.31
C ARG A 75 6.11 15.60 6.70
N ASN A 76 6.46 16.04 7.91
CA ASN A 76 7.83 16.05 8.38
C ASN A 76 8.40 14.70 8.79
N CYS A 77 7.55 13.75 9.18
CA CYS A 77 7.97 12.49 9.80
C CYS A 77 8.81 11.58 8.87
N LEU A 78 8.50 11.52 7.58
CA LEU A 78 9.25 10.71 6.61
C LEU A 78 10.75 11.09 6.52
N TYR A 79 11.06 12.37 6.71
CA TYR A 79 12.44 12.89 6.69
C TYR A 79 13.16 12.58 7.99
N MET A 80 12.49 12.71 9.14
CA MET A 80 13.07 12.31 10.43
C MET A 80 13.38 10.82 10.43
N ILE A 81 12.44 9.97 9.97
CA ILE A 81 12.65 8.53 9.83
C ILE A 81 13.85 8.28 8.92
N SER A 82 13.97 8.99 7.82
CA SER A 82 15.09 8.75 6.92
C SER A 82 16.44 9.25 7.45
N ASN A 83 16.47 10.35 8.20
CA ASN A 83 17.69 10.84 8.85
C ASN A 83 18.13 9.95 10.00
N GLU A 84 17.21 9.27 10.69
CA GLU A 84 17.52 8.23 11.68
C GLU A 84 18.05 6.94 11.00
N ILE A 85 17.78 6.77 9.71
CA ILE A 85 18.16 5.59 8.92
C ILE A 85 19.52 5.76 8.22
N ILE A 86 19.93 7.00 7.91
CA ILE A 86 21.27 7.34 7.41
C ILE A 86 22.19 7.53 8.60
#